data_AF-A0A2V9IP37-F1
#
_entry.id   AF-A0A2V9IP37-F1
#
_cell.length_a   1.000
_cell.length_b   1.000
_cell.length_c   1.000
_cell.angle_alpha   90.00
_cell.angle_beta   90.00
_cell.angle_gamma   90.00
#
_symmetry.space_group_name_H-M   'P 1'
#
loop_
_entity.id
_entity.type
_entity.pdbx_description
1 polymer ?
#
loop_
_entity_poly.entity_id
_entity_poly.type
_entity_poly.pdbx_seq_one_letter_code
_entity_poly.pdbx_strand_id
1 'polypeptide(L)'
;MLSVGCVNRKLSGWGRFPVEPCHLYRPEKQSDLRAILHSGAESSYIPRGLGRSYGDAALNSHAGAICSVRLNRFLSFDSET
;
A
#
# COMPACT_ATOMS: atom_id res chain seq x y z
N MET A 1 -9.73 7.45 -17.99
CA MET A 1 -9.57 6.76 -16.69
C MET A 1 -8.10 6.91 -16.30
N LEU A 2 -7.77 7.79 -15.35
CA LEU A 2 -6.37 8.01 -14.96
C LEU A 2 -5.87 6.75 -14.25
N SER A 3 -4.92 6.06 -14.87
CA SER A 3 -4.19 4.96 -14.24
C SER A 3 -3.45 5.51 -13.02
N VAL A 4 -3.73 4.97 -11.84
CA VAL A 4 -2.90 5.25 -10.66
C VAL A 4 -1.59 4.50 -10.87
N GLY A 5 -0.53 5.22 -11.20
CA GLY A 5 0.77 4.62 -11.48
C GLY A 5 1.33 3.85 -10.28
N CYS A 6 2.09 2.80 -10.56
CA CYS A 6 2.92 2.10 -9.59
C CYS A 6 4.41 2.38 -9.83
N VAL A 7 5.24 2.10 -8.84
CA VAL A 7 6.69 2.13 -8.98
C VAL A 7 7.31 0.83 -8.48
N ASN A 8 8.27 0.28 -9.23
CA ASN A 8 9.03 -0.88 -8.78
C ASN A 8 9.99 -0.46 -7.67
N ARG A 9 9.86 -1.08 -6.49
CA ARG A 9 10.67 -0.76 -5.31
C ARG A 9 11.10 -2.02 -4.58
N LYS A 10 12.36 -2.05 -4.13
CA LYS A 10 12.81 -3.00 -3.12
C LYS A 10 12.26 -2.57 -1.77
N LEU A 11 11.41 -3.39 -1.16
CA LEU A 11 10.77 -3.13 0.12
C LEU A 11 11.29 -4.12 1.17
N SER A 12 11.35 -3.67 2.42
CA SER A 12 11.60 -4.52 3.58
C SER A 12 10.65 -4.15 4.71
N GLY A 13 10.58 -5.01 5.72
CA GLY A 13 10.14 -4.64 7.06
C GLY A 13 11.16 -3.73 7.77
N TRP A 14 10.88 -3.42 9.03
CA TRP A 14 11.75 -2.59 9.89
C TRP A 14 13.11 -3.21 10.11
N GLY A 15 13.17 -4.54 10.22
CA GLY A 15 14.40 -5.32 10.41
C GLY A 15 15.31 -5.38 9.18
N ARG A 16 14.93 -4.75 8.05
CA ARG A 16 15.65 -4.77 6.77
C ARG A 16 15.86 -6.18 6.19
N PHE A 17 15.06 -7.16 6.62
CA PHE A 17 15.07 -8.52 6.10
C PHE A 17 13.69 -9.17 6.22
N PRO A 18 13.19 -9.88 5.18
CA PRO A 18 13.76 -9.95 3.83
C PRO A 18 13.60 -8.62 3.05
N VAL A 19 14.25 -8.53 1.88
CA VAL A 19 14.13 -7.39 0.95
C VAL A 19 13.60 -7.89 -0.39
N GLU A 20 12.37 -7.52 -0.73
CA GLU A 20 11.64 -8.04 -1.89
C GLU A 20 11.32 -6.93 -2.89
N PRO A 21 11.45 -7.16 -4.22
CA PRO A 21 10.92 -6.24 -5.22
C PRO A 21 9.39 -6.27 -5.20
N CYS A 22 8.73 -5.12 -5.09
CA CYS A 22 7.27 -4.99 -5.10
C CYS A 22 6.84 -3.88 -6.06
N HIS A 23 5.64 -3.99 -6.61
CA HIS A 23 4.97 -2.91 -7.34
C HIS A 23 4.24 -2.02 -6.34
N LEU A 24 4.82 -0.87 -6.00
CA LEU A 24 4.31 -0.01 -4.94
C LEU A 24 3.29 0.99 -5.50
N TYR A 25 2.05 0.87 -5.04
CA TYR A 25 0.97 1.81 -5.27
C TYR A 25 0.83 2.77 -4.10
N ARG A 26 0.45 4.03 -4.36
CA ARG A 26 0.31 5.07 -3.32
C ARG A 26 -0.94 5.93 -3.53
N PRO A 27 -2.15 5.37 -3.40
CA PRO A 27 -3.40 6.10 -3.60
C PRO A 27 -3.54 7.28 -2.63
N GLU A 28 -4.26 8.32 -3.05
CA GLU A 28 -4.48 9.54 -2.25
C GLU A 28 -5.96 9.74 -1.89
N LYS A 29 -6.84 8.99 -2.56
CA LYS A 29 -8.29 8.96 -2.31
C LYS A 29 -8.85 7.56 -2.51
N GLN A 30 -10.03 7.30 -1.95
CA GLN A 30 -10.68 5.99 -2.07
C GLN A 30 -10.96 5.57 -3.52
N SER A 31 -11.20 6.52 -4.44
CA SER A 31 -11.41 6.21 -5.85
C SER A 31 -10.13 5.70 -6.54
N ASP A 32 -8.95 6.16 -6.11
CA ASP A 32 -7.67 5.64 -6.60
C ASP A 32 -7.49 4.18 -6.18
N LEU A 33 -7.77 3.88 -4.90
CA LEU A 33 -7.71 2.51 -4.37
C LEU A 33 -8.66 1.59 -5.14
N ARG A 34 -9.90 2.03 -5.41
CA ARG A 34 -10.84 1.28 -6.24
C ARG A 34 -10.29 1.05 -7.65
N ALA A 35 -9.74 2.09 -8.29
CA ALA A 35 -9.17 1.95 -9.62
C ALA A 35 -8.01 0.94 -9.65
N ILE A 36 -7.13 0.95 -8.64
CA ILE A 36 -6.02 -0.02 -8.51
C ILE A 36 -6.57 -1.44 -8.42
N LEU A 37 -7.48 -1.70 -7.48
CA LEU A 37 -7.98 -3.06 -7.22
C LEU A 37 -8.78 -3.64 -8.40
N HIS A 38 -9.46 -2.80 -9.19
CA HIS A 38 -10.23 -3.22 -10.37
C HIS A 38 -9.42 -3.19 -11.67
N SER A 39 -8.15 -2.76 -11.64
CA SER A 39 -7.33 -2.62 -12.84
C SER A 39 -6.94 -3.97 -13.47
N GLY A 40 -6.91 -5.04 -12.68
CA GLY A 40 -6.35 -6.33 -13.10
C GLY A 40 -4.84 -6.30 -13.35
N ALA A 41 -4.13 -5.25 -12.90
CA ALA A 41 -2.72 -5.05 -13.19
C ALA A 41 -1.78 -6.01 -12.40
N GLU A 42 -2.25 -6.54 -11.26
CA GLU A 42 -1.46 -7.43 -10.40
C GLU A 42 -2.18 -8.75 -10.16
N SER A 43 -1.42 -9.81 -9.92
CA SER A 43 -1.94 -11.12 -9.50
C SER A 43 -2.51 -11.09 -8.08
N SER A 44 -1.98 -10.23 -7.21
CA SER A 44 -2.42 -10.05 -5.83
C SER A 44 -2.05 -8.66 -5.30
N TYR A 45 -2.70 -8.27 -4.20
CA TYR A 45 -2.42 -7.02 -3.50
C TYR A 45 -2.29 -7.27 -1.99
N ILE A 46 -1.34 -6.59 -1.34
CA ILE A 46 -1.24 -6.53 0.13
C ILE A 46 -1.29 -5.06 0.61
N PRO A 47 -2.00 -4.76 1.71
CA PRO A 47 -1.91 -3.44 2.33
C PRO A 47 -0.53 -3.23 2.97
N ARG A 48 0.01 -2.02 2.81
CA ARG A 48 1.25 -1.58 3.46
C ARG A 48 1.03 -0.25 4.18
N GLY A 49 1.27 -0.24 5.49
CA GLY A 49 1.30 0.98 6.29
C GLY A 49 2.69 1.61 6.33
N LEU A 50 3.12 2.01 7.52
CA LEU A 50 4.42 2.68 7.77
C LEU A 50 5.66 1.77 7.63
N GLY A 51 5.50 0.48 7.29
CA GLY A 51 6.61 -0.47 7.16
C GLY A 51 7.31 -0.78 8.49
N ARG A 52 6.58 -0.78 9.60
CA ARG A 52 7.13 -1.00 10.96
C ARG A 52 6.99 -2.43 11.49
N SER A 53 6.30 -3.32 10.77
CA SER A 53 6.44 -4.76 11.03
C SER A 53 7.87 -5.17 10.73
N TYR A 54 8.44 -6.06 11.55
CA TYR A 54 9.83 -6.49 11.40
C TYR A 54 10.03 -7.45 10.22
N GLY A 55 9.05 -8.32 9.96
CA GLY A 55 9.10 -9.34 8.91
C GLY A 55 8.50 -8.90 7.58
N ASP A 56 7.96 -9.88 6.86
CA ASP A 56 7.48 -9.80 5.48
C ASP A 56 5.98 -9.51 5.34
N ALA A 57 5.26 -9.31 6.46
CA ALA A 57 3.80 -9.12 6.50
C ALA A 57 3.23 -7.99 5.60
N ALA A 58 4.07 -7.10 5.09
CA ALA A 58 3.69 -6.03 4.17
C ALA A 58 4.57 -5.98 2.91
N LEU A 59 5.09 -7.14 2.50
CA LEU A 59 5.82 -7.38 1.26
C LEU A 59 4.96 -8.25 0.34
N ASN A 60 5.02 -7.98 -0.96
CA ASN A 60 4.33 -8.78 -1.98
C ASN A 60 5.26 -8.91 -3.19
N SER A 61 6.13 -9.93 -3.16
CA SER A 61 7.21 -10.07 -4.13
C SER A 61 6.64 -10.15 -5.55
N HIS A 62 7.15 -9.29 -6.44
CA HIS A 62 6.72 -9.15 -7.83
C HIS A 62 5.21 -8.89 -8.04
N ALA A 63 4.51 -8.37 -7.02
CA ALA A 63 3.09 -8.06 -7.07
C ALA A 63 2.77 -6.76 -6.29
N GLY A 64 1.48 -6.45 -6.18
CA GLY A 64 1.00 -5.16 -5.66
C GLY A 64 1.19 -4.99 -4.15
N ALA A 65 1.89 -3.94 -3.74
CA ALA A 65 1.88 -3.43 -2.36
C ALA A 65 1.23 -2.05 -2.33
N ILE A 66 0.19 -1.86 -1.51
CA ILE A 66 -0.59 -0.62 -1.47
C ILE A 66 -0.24 0.20 -0.23
N CYS A 67 0.49 1.29 -0.42
CA CYS A 67 0.86 2.21 0.64
C CYS A 67 -0.32 3.12 1.03
N SER A 68 -0.94 2.86 2.17
CA SER A 68 -2.14 3.58 2.64
C SER A 68 -1.84 4.88 3.42
N VAL A 69 -0.58 5.30 3.53
CA VAL A 69 -0.16 6.42 4.40
C VAL A 69 -0.78 7.78 4.04
N ARG A 70 -1.29 7.96 2.81
CA ARG A 70 -2.03 9.17 2.38
C ARG A 70 -3.56 9.04 2.54
N LEU A 71 -4.07 7.87 2.89
CA LEU A 71 -5.47 7.65 3.23
C LEU A 71 -5.71 7.89 4.74
N ASN A 72 -5.23 9.02 5.24
CA ASN A 72 -5.17 9.36 6.67
C ASN A 72 -6.23 10.40 7.08
N ARG A 73 -7.36 10.45 6.39
CA ARG A 73 -8.43 11.41 6.68
C ARG A 73 -9.05 11.11 8.05
N PHE A 74 -8.87 12.04 8.98
CA PHE A 74 -9.62 12.06 10.24
C PHE A 74 -11.08 12.43 9.96
N LEU A 75 -12.02 11.56 10.33
CA LEU A 75 -13.45 11.75 9.99
C LEU A 75 -14.17 12.63 10.99
N SER A 76 -14.01 12.33 12.28
CA SER A 76 -14.63 13.06 13.38
C SER A 76 -13.94 12.70 14.69
N PHE A 77 -13.96 13.65 15.62
CA PHE A 77 -13.68 13.44 17.04
C PHE A 77 -14.97 13.72 17.78
N ASP A 78 -15.38 12.83 18.68
CA ASP A 78 -16.36 13.17 19.70
C ASP A 78 -15.61 13.26 21.03
N SER A 79 -15.71 14.39 21.72
CA SER A 79 -15.05 14.62 23.00
C SER A 79 -15.96 14.38 24.20
N GLU A 80 -17.27 14.22 23.97
CA GLU A 80 -18.28 14.06 25.02
C GLU A 80 -18.88 12.63 25.07
N THR A 81 -18.55 11.75 24.11
CA THR A 81 -18.73 10.30 24.21
C THR A 81 -17.44 9.51 24.08
#